data_AF-A0AB39HFR2-F1
#
_entry.id   AF-A0AB39HFR2-F1
#
_cell.length_a   1.000
_cell.length_b   1.000
_cell.length_c   1.000
_cell.angle_alpha   90.00
_cell.angle_beta   90.00
_cell.angle_gamma   90.00
#
_symmetry.space_group_name_H-M   'P 1'
#
loop_
_entity.id
_entity.type
_entity.pdbx_description
1 polymer ?
#
loop_
_entity_poly.entity_id
_entity_poly.type
_entity_poly.pdbx_seq_one_letter_code
_entity_poly.pdbx_strand_id
1 'polypeptide(L)'
;MIKKAYCFEPLIGEDSTSQNNLTLHSSSQVLKEYDWLIFTDSRGLERDDKTKIENTWIYKTCEYLKKNKHSFLVISRPKNLTTFSTLINFLELNEISFKGLITNVGFVDCTPKKRTAVNDIKLQLNNLQISEQEEKVFSSYELNNGNKEQLYSISLDKKAITHIQKVLKKHFSTQLLIKTPIIPKDKEFQRKRPNEFYEQIEETNSLIDNIANGIGAITVDFPRHILETFDGVHFTDKDHDLVYALLKKMIIEQLKNKKKYL
;
A
#
# COMPACT_ATOMS: atom_id res chain seq x y z
N MET A 1 -15.31 -15.83 9.77
CA MET A 1 -16.09 -14.82 10.50
C MET A 1 -15.19 -13.61 10.66
N ILE A 2 -15.47 -12.53 9.93
CA ILE A 2 -14.69 -11.29 9.93
C ILE A 2 -15.14 -10.48 11.14
N LYS A 3 -14.25 -10.23 12.11
CA LYS A 3 -14.54 -9.37 13.26
C LYS A 3 -13.81 -8.04 13.05
N LYS A 4 -14.52 -6.91 13.09
CA LYS A 4 -13.89 -5.59 13.23
C LYS A 4 -13.24 -5.53 14.62
N ALA A 5 -11.91 -5.57 14.68
CA ALA A 5 -11.19 -5.36 15.93
C ALA A 5 -11.00 -3.86 16.18
N TYR A 6 -11.56 -3.36 17.29
CA TYR A 6 -11.42 -2.00 17.79
C TYR A 6 -10.33 -1.93 18.88
N CYS A 7 -9.09 -2.31 18.59
CA CYS A 7 -8.00 -2.28 19.58
C CYS A 7 -6.64 -1.89 18.96
N PHE A 8 -6.59 -0.84 18.14
CA PHE A 8 -5.32 -0.23 17.74
C PHE A 8 -5.27 1.20 18.23
N GLU A 9 -4.07 1.66 18.57
CA GLU A 9 -3.84 3.06 18.88
C GLU A 9 -4.26 3.95 17.69
N PRO A 10 -4.83 5.14 17.96
CA PRO A 10 -5.30 6.02 16.90
C PRO A 10 -4.11 6.45 16.03
N LEU A 11 -4.18 6.09 14.74
CA LEU A 11 -3.20 6.53 13.77
C LEU A 11 -3.40 8.02 13.47
N ILE A 12 -2.35 8.66 12.95
CA ILE A 12 -2.36 10.09 12.62
C ILE A 12 -2.92 10.30 11.21
N GLY A 13 -3.60 11.43 11.00
CA GLY A 13 -4.22 11.83 9.74
C GLY A 13 -5.73 11.54 9.67
N GLU A 14 -6.36 11.93 8.57
CA GLU A 14 -7.80 11.77 8.32
C GLU A 14 -8.22 10.30 8.28
N ASP A 15 -9.18 9.93 9.13
CA ASP A 15 -9.75 8.58 9.16
C ASP A 15 -10.42 8.21 7.84
N SER A 16 -10.22 6.96 7.42
CA SER A 16 -10.90 6.44 6.24
C SER A 16 -12.36 6.13 6.54
N THR A 17 -13.27 6.77 5.81
CA THR A 17 -14.71 6.47 5.83
C THR A 17 -15.12 5.41 4.80
N SER A 18 -14.15 4.87 4.06
CA SER A 18 -14.39 3.89 3.00
C SER A 18 -14.80 2.53 3.56
N GLN A 19 -15.63 1.79 2.81
CA GLN A 19 -15.88 0.36 3.04
C GLN A 19 -14.61 -0.50 2.97
N ASN A 20 -13.54 0.01 2.37
CA ASN A 20 -12.24 -0.65 2.30
C ASN A 20 -11.37 -0.41 3.54
N ASN A 21 -11.81 0.43 4.49
CA ASN A 21 -11.23 0.50 5.83
C ASN A 21 -11.58 -0.79 6.58
N LEU A 22 -10.68 -1.76 6.54
CA LEU A 22 -10.94 -3.11 6.99
C LEU A 22 -9.76 -3.68 7.76
N THR A 23 -10.08 -4.31 8.89
CA THR A 23 -9.17 -5.15 9.66
C THR A 23 -9.63 -6.60 9.56
N LEU A 24 -8.73 -7.51 9.14
CA LEU A 24 -8.96 -8.95 9.15
C LEU A 24 -7.84 -9.65 9.90
N HIS A 25 -8.12 -10.73 10.63
CA HIS A 25 -7.07 -11.54 11.23
C HIS A 25 -7.45 -13.03 11.25
N SER A 26 -6.44 -13.89 11.26
CA SER A 26 -6.60 -15.35 11.18
C SER A 26 -7.09 -16.00 12.48
N SER A 27 -7.07 -15.28 13.59
CA SER A 27 -7.36 -15.75 14.96
C SER A 27 -8.72 -15.27 15.47
N SER A 28 -9.22 -15.83 16.58
CA SER A 28 -10.45 -15.37 17.23
C SER A 28 -10.32 -14.02 17.94
N GLN A 29 -9.09 -13.64 18.29
CA GLN A 29 -8.67 -12.43 18.99
C GLN A 29 -7.36 -11.90 18.40
N VAL A 30 -7.07 -10.61 18.57
CA VAL A 30 -5.79 -10.04 18.14
C VAL A 30 -4.64 -10.70 18.88
N LEU A 31 -3.63 -11.19 18.14
CA LEU A 31 -2.42 -11.79 18.68
C LEU A 31 -1.33 -10.74 18.90
N LYS A 32 -0.39 -11.03 19.80
CA LYS A 32 0.85 -10.24 19.94
C LYS A 32 1.87 -10.52 18.84
N GLU A 33 1.78 -11.68 18.18
CA GLU A 33 2.68 -12.09 17.10
C GLU A 33 1.87 -12.69 15.94
N TYR A 34 2.22 -12.28 14.73
CA TYR A 34 1.70 -12.85 13.48
C TYR A 34 2.84 -13.25 12.53
N ASP A 35 2.60 -14.24 11.67
CA ASP A 35 3.56 -14.55 10.60
C ASP A 35 3.56 -13.42 9.55
N TRP A 36 2.41 -12.83 9.23
CA TRP A 36 2.29 -11.81 8.19
C TRP A 36 1.46 -10.60 8.60
N LEU A 37 1.96 -9.40 8.30
CA LEU A 37 1.17 -8.18 8.16
C LEU A 37 0.86 -7.97 6.67
N ILE A 38 -0.41 -7.72 6.34
CA ILE A 38 -0.85 -7.25 5.02
C ILE A 38 -1.38 -5.82 5.22
N PHE A 39 -0.58 -4.82 4.87
CA PHE A 39 -0.91 -3.41 5.10
C PHE A 39 -1.06 -2.67 3.78
N THR A 40 -2.22 -2.10 3.48
CA THR A 40 -2.53 -1.67 2.10
C THR A 40 -3.31 -0.38 1.99
N ASP A 41 -3.11 0.32 0.88
CA ASP A 41 -4.00 1.38 0.41
C ASP A 41 -5.28 0.80 -0.24
N SER A 42 -6.07 1.66 -0.90
CA SER A 42 -7.32 1.24 -1.56
C SER A 42 -7.13 0.14 -2.60
N ARG A 43 -5.99 0.03 -3.30
CA ARG A 43 -5.77 -0.99 -4.34
C ARG A 43 -5.68 -2.41 -3.78
N GLY A 44 -5.69 -2.56 -2.46
CA GLY A 44 -5.86 -3.83 -1.77
C GLY A 44 -7.25 -4.46 -1.95
N LEU A 45 -8.30 -3.65 -1.83
CA LEU A 45 -9.70 -4.11 -1.71
C LEU A 45 -10.68 -3.38 -2.64
N GLU A 46 -10.29 -2.23 -3.19
CA GLU A 46 -11.11 -1.50 -4.14
C GLU A 46 -11.35 -2.35 -5.38
N ARG A 47 -12.59 -2.28 -5.84
CA ARG A 47 -13.15 -3.22 -6.79
C ARG A 47 -14.34 -2.59 -7.47
N ASP A 48 -14.66 -3.04 -8.67
CA ASP A 48 -15.87 -2.58 -9.36
C ASP A 48 -17.13 -3.17 -8.71
N ASP A 49 -18.31 -2.66 -9.08
CA ASP A 49 -19.59 -3.06 -8.48
C ASP A 49 -19.94 -4.54 -8.69
N LYS A 50 -19.29 -5.22 -9.64
CA LYS A 50 -19.53 -6.63 -9.97
C LYS A 50 -18.58 -7.55 -9.20
N THR A 51 -17.41 -7.04 -8.81
CA THR A 51 -16.41 -7.77 -8.05
C THR A 51 -16.84 -7.96 -6.58
N LYS A 52 -16.89 -9.22 -6.15
CA LYS A 52 -17.05 -9.56 -4.73
C LYS A 52 -15.74 -9.39 -3.98
N ILE A 53 -15.82 -9.09 -2.68
CA ILE A 53 -14.63 -8.85 -1.85
C ILE A 53 -13.71 -10.09 -1.78
N GLU A 54 -14.29 -11.29 -1.84
CA GLU A 54 -13.57 -12.58 -1.87
C GLU A 54 -12.70 -12.75 -3.12
N ASN A 55 -12.98 -12.00 -4.19
CA ASN A 55 -12.20 -12.03 -5.42
C ASN A 55 -10.98 -11.10 -5.38
N THR A 56 -10.83 -10.27 -4.35
CA THR A 56 -9.68 -9.38 -4.21
C THR A 56 -8.41 -10.17 -3.89
N TRP A 57 -7.25 -9.64 -4.30
CA TRP A 57 -5.96 -10.32 -4.06
C TRP A 57 -5.68 -10.49 -2.57
N ILE A 58 -6.13 -9.55 -1.71
CA ILE A 58 -6.00 -9.67 -0.26
C ILE A 58 -6.75 -10.90 0.26
N TYR A 59 -8.03 -11.07 -0.10
CA TYR A 59 -8.82 -12.20 0.38
C TYR A 59 -8.25 -13.53 -0.10
N LYS A 60 -7.86 -13.61 -1.37
CA LYS A 60 -7.20 -14.81 -1.93
C LYS A 60 -5.88 -15.11 -1.21
N THR A 61 -5.10 -14.09 -0.87
CA THR A 61 -3.86 -14.23 -0.08
C THR A 61 -4.16 -14.74 1.33
N CYS A 62 -5.15 -14.18 2.02
CA CYS A 62 -5.58 -14.61 3.35
C CYS A 62 -6.01 -16.08 3.37
N GLU A 63 -6.84 -16.51 2.41
CA GLU A 63 -7.27 -17.92 2.30
C GLU A 63 -6.08 -18.85 2.03
N TYR A 64 -5.12 -18.42 1.22
CA TYR A 64 -3.88 -19.17 1.01
C TYR A 64 -3.05 -19.31 2.30
N LEU A 65 -2.82 -18.21 3.03
CA LEU A 65 -2.08 -18.22 4.29
C LEU A 65 -2.76 -19.11 5.33
N LYS A 66 -4.08 -18.98 5.47
CA LYS A 66 -4.91 -19.80 6.36
C LYS A 66 -4.80 -21.30 6.04
N LYS A 67 -4.92 -21.67 4.76
CA LYS A 67 -4.77 -23.08 4.31
C LYS A 67 -3.37 -23.64 4.64
N ASN A 68 -2.35 -22.80 4.66
CA ASN A 68 -0.98 -23.16 4.99
C ASN A 68 -0.62 -22.91 6.48
N LYS A 69 -1.63 -22.66 7.34
CA LYS A 69 -1.47 -22.46 8.79
C LYS A 69 -0.55 -21.28 9.16
N HIS A 70 -0.53 -20.23 8.34
CA HIS A 70 0.15 -18.99 8.66
C HIS A 70 -0.82 -18.00 9.30
N SER A 71 -0.40 -17.40 10.41
CA SER A 71 -1.18 -16.35 11.06
C SER A 71 -0.99 -15.02 10.31
N PHE A 72 -2.05 -14.23 10.20
CA PHE A 72 -1.98 -12.93 9.54
C PHE A 72 -2.86 -11.88 10.22
N LEU A 73 -2.45 -10.62 10.04
CA LEU A 73 -3.24 -9.42 10.28
C LEU A 73 -3.28 -8.61 8.98
N VAL A 74 -4.48 -8.23 8.55
CA VAL A 74 -4.72 -7.30 7.44
C VAL A 74 -5.16 -5.98 8.04
N ILE A 75 -4.53 -4.90 7.58
CA ILE A 75 -4.97 -3.52 7.80
C ILE A 75 -5.06 -2.86 6.43
N SER A 76 -6.27 -2.65 5.94
CA SER A 76 -6.51 -2.03 4.64
C SER A 76 -7.14 -0.66 4.82
N ARG A 77 -6.59 0.33 4.10
CA ARG A 77 -7.00 1.73 4.06
C ARG A 77 -7.42 2.29 5.42
N PRO A 78 -6.57 2.20 6.47
CA PRO A 78 -6.92 2.70 7.80
C PRO A 78 -7.07 4.23 7.84
N LYS A 79 -6.40 4.92 6.92
CA LYS A 79 -6.49 6.37 6.71
C LYS A 79 -6.93 6.69 5.29
N ASN A 80 -7.56 7.84 5.10
CA ASN A 80 -8.01 8.26 3.78
C ASN A 80 -6.81 8.30 2.80
N LEU A 81 -5.67 8.79 3.29
CA LEU A 81 -4.37 8.70 2.62
C LEU A 81 -3.49 7.71 3.37
N THR A 82 -3.44 6.48 2.87
CA THR A 82 -2.58 5.42 3.40
C THR A 82 -1.23 5.47 2.70
N THR A 83 -0.19 5.84 3.45
CA THR A 83 1.18 6.09 3.00
C THR A 83 2.19 5.23 3.78
N PHE A 84 3.48 5.34 3.46
CA PHE A 84 4.52 4.73 4.30
C PHE A 84 4.50 5.27 5.73
N SER A 85 4.18 6.55 5.92
CA SER A 85 4.05 7.15 7.25
C SER A 85 2.91 6.52 8.05
N THR A 86 1.79 6.20 7.38
CA THR A 86 0.69 5.47 8.03
C THR A 86 1.13 4.09 8.52
N LEU A 87 1.88 3.36 7.70
CA LEU A 87 2.43 2.04 8.05
C LEU A 87 3.40 2.14 9.25
N ILE A 88 4.32 3.12 9.23
CA ILE A 88 5.29 3.29 10.32
C ILE A 88 4.59 3.66 11.62
N ASN A 89 3.67 4.63 11.58
CA ASN A 89 2.87 4.99 12.75
C ASN A 89 2.14 3.77 13.32
N PHE A 90 1.59 2.90 12.46
CA PHE A 90 0.97 1.66 12.93
C PHE A 90 1.97 0.73 13.63
N LEU A 91 3.18 0.56 13.09
CA LEU A 91 4.19 -0.32 13.68
C LEU A 91 4.78 0.21 14.98
N GLU A 92 4.92 1.53 15.12
CA GLU A 92 5.51 2.15 16.30
C GLU A 92 4.51 2.30 17.45
N LEU A 93 3.24 2.53 17.14
CA LEU A 93 2.18 2.71 18.14
C LEU A 93 1.61 1.38 18.66
N ASN A 94 1.74 0.28 17.90
CA ASN A 94 1.13 -0.98 18.27
C ASN A 94 2.19 -2.03 18.63
N GLU A 95 2.09 -2.61 19.83
CA GLU A 95 3.01 -3.64 20.34
C GLU A 95 2.71 -5.03 19.74
N ILE A 96 2.73 -5.14 18.41
CA ILE A 96 2.49 -6.38 17.67
C ILE A 96 3.72 -6.69 16.79
N SER A 97 4.21 -7.92 16.88
CA SER A 97 5.33 -8.39 16.08
C SER A 97 4.87 -9.16 14.85
N PHE A 98 5.66 -9.05 13.78
CA PHE A 98 5.37 -9.68 12.49
C PHE A 98 6.64 -10.29 11.91
N LYS A 99 6.56 -11.46 11.28
CA LYS A 99 7.72 -12.02 10.56
C LYS A 99 7.85 -11.46 9.15
N GLY A 100 6.72 -11.28 8.48
CA GLY A 100 6.62 -10.87 7.09
C GLY A 100 5.71 -9.66 6.87
N LEU A 101 6.00 -8.86 5.85
CA LEU A 101 5.16 -7.76 5.37
C LEU A 101 4.75 -8.02 3.92
N ILE A 102 3.48 -7.76 3.60
CA ILE A 102 2.98 -7.56 2.23
C ILE A 102 2.34 -6.17 2.20
N THR A 103 2.80 -5.31 1.31
CA THR A 103 2.25 -3.96 1.21
C THR A 103 2.29 -3.43 -0.21
N ASN A 104 1.36 -2.56 -0.54
CA ASN A 104 1.35 -1.78 -1.76
C ASN A 104 1.47 -0.26 -1.49
N VAL A 105 1.77 0.18 -0.26
CA VAL A 105 1.92 1.62 0.00
C VAL A 105 3.08 2.23 -0.79
N GLY A 106 3.04 3.55 -1.01
CA GLY A 106 4.01 4.28 -1.85
C GLY A 106 3.36 5.06 -3.00
N PHE A 107 2.20 4.62 -3.50
CA PHE A 107 1.47 5.32 -4.56
C PHE A 107 0.90 6.66 -4.08
N VAL A 108 0.21 6.63 -2.95
CA VAL A 108 -0.35 7.85 -2.36
C VAL A 108 0.75 8.83 -1.97
N ASP A 109 1.95 8.36 -1.62
CA ASP A 109 3.09 9.23 -1.29
C ASP A 109 3.46 10.15 -2.47
N CYS A 110 3.63 9.62 -3.68
CA CYS A 110 4.15 10.38 -4.82
C CYS A 110 3.06 11.01 -5.72
N THR A 111 1.83 10.50 -5.73
CA THR A 111 0.83 10.92 -6.72
C THR A 111 0.34 12.37 -6.57
N PRO A 112 -0.08 13.03 -7.68
CA PRO A 112 -0.65 14.39 -7.62
C PRO A 112 -1.95 14.42 -6.82
N LYS A 113 -2.07 15.39 -5.91
CA LYS A 113 -3.18 15.49 -4.97
C LYS A 113 -3.47 16.94 -4.57
N LYS A 114 -4.65 17.14 -3.97
CA LYS A 114 -5.13 18.45 -3.48
C LYS A 114 -4.26 18.94 -2.31
N ARG A 115 -4.30 20.25 -2.05
CA ARG A 115 -3.58 20.88 -0.92
C ARG A 115 -3.94 20.24 0.42
N THR A 116 -5.23 19.98 0.66
CA THR A 116 -5.70 19.33 1.90
C THR A 116 -5.07 17.95 2.10
N ALA A 117 -4.93 17.17 1.02
CA ALA A 117 -4.31 15.87 1.05
C ALA A 117 -2.79 15.94 1.30
N VAL A 118 -2.09 16.93 0.74
CA VAL A 118 -0.68 17.20 1.07
C VAL A 118 -0.52 17.52 2.56
N ASN A 119 -1.38 18.38 3.10
CA ASN A 119 -1.30 18.77 4.51
C ASN A 119 -1.52 17.57 5.45
N ASP A 120 -2.43 16.66 5.10
CA ASP A 120 -2.65 15.44 5.87
C ASP A 120 -1.42 14.53 5.87
N ILE A 121 -0.78 14.30 4.71
CA ILE A 121 0.45 13.51 4.64
C ILE A 121 1.58 14.16 5.45
N LYS A 122 1.71 15.49 5.41
CA LYS A 122 2.69 16.22 6.24
C LYS A 122 2.43 16.02 7.73
N LEU A 123 1.17 16.02 8.16
CA LEU A 123 0.81 15.72 9.55
C LEU A 123 1.26 14.32 9.94
N GLN A 124 1.07 13.33 9.05
CA GLN A 124 1.53 11.95 9.28
C GLN A 124 3.06 11.85 9.36
N LEU A 125 3.80 12.61 8.53
CA LEU A 125 5.27 12.65 8.48
C LEU A 125 5.91 13.37 9.68
N ASN A 126 5.26 14.44 10.18
CA ASN A 126 5.76 15.20 11.32
C ASN A 126 5.92 14.34 12.58
N ASN A 127 5.06 13.33 12.75
CA ASN A 127 5.17 12.37 13.86
C ASN A 127 6.46 11.54 13.79
N LEU A 128 6.98 11.32 12.59
CA LEU A 128 8.24 10.61 12.37
C LEU A 128 9.46 11.53 12.53
N GLN A 129 9.26 12.78 12.95
CA GLN A 129 10.28 13.84 13.02
C GLN A 129 10.92 14.14 11.66
N ILE A 130 10.17 13.93 10.58
CA ILE A 130 10.61 14.21 9.20
C ILE A 130 9.94 15.52 8.75
N SER A 131 10.56 16.66 9.05
CA SER A 131 9.98 17.99 8.84
C SER A 131 10.35 18.65 7.50
N GLU A 132 11.47 18.25 6.89
CA GLU A 132 11.95 18.83 5.63
C GLU A 132 11.43 17.98 4.46
N GLN A 133 10.38 18.47 3.80
CA GLN A 133 9.75 17.81 2.67
C GLN A 133 9.67 18.77 1.50
N GLU A 134 10.17 18.37 0.35
CA GLU A 134 10.03 19.15 -0.88
C GLU A 134 8.63 18.94 -1.46
N GLU A 135 7.90 20.04 -1.64
CA GLU A 135 6.64 20.02 -2.36
C GLU A 135 6.88 20.25 -3.86
N LYS A 136 6.38 19.33 -4.68
CA LYS A 136 6.28 19.53 -6.13
C LYS A 136 4.91 20.14 -6.45
N VAL A 137 4.92 21.25 -7.20
CA VAL A 137 3.70 21.89 -7.72
C VAL A 137 3.50 21.41 -9.16
N PHE A 138 2.30 20.94 -9.50
CA PHE A 138 1.98 20.40 -10.82
C PHE A 138 1.12 21.35 -11.65
N SER A 139 0.46 20.88 -12.69
CA SER A 139 -0.53 21.68 -13.42
C SER A 139 -1.85 21.84 -12.65
N SER A 140 -2.64 22.82 -13.07
CA SER A 140 -4.02 22.98 -12.62
C SER A 140 -4.91 21.95 -13.31
N TYR A 141 -5.66 21.18 -12.53
CA TYR A 141 -6.49 20.08 -12.99
C TYR A 141 -7.98 20.42 -12.84
N GLU A 142 -8.77 20.11 -13.86
CA GLU A 142 -10.22 20.30 -13.85
C GLU A 142 -10.92 19.17 -13.08
N LEU A 143 -11.57 19.55 -11.99
CA LEU A 143 -12.36 18.66 -11.15
C LEU A 143 -13.68 18.29 -11.84
N ASN A 144 -14.34 17.26 -11.33
CA ASN A 144 -15.63 16.79 -11.86
C ASN A 144 -16.75 17.85 -11.84
N ASN A 145 -16.62 18.90 -11.03
CA ASN A 145 -17.57 20.01 -10.98
C ASN A 145 -17.18 21.18 -11.91
N GLY A 146 -16.18 21.00 -12.78
CA GLY A 146 -15.65 22.01 -13.70
C GLY A 146 -14.67 23.01 -13.06
N ASN A 147 -14.49 23.00 -11.74
CA ASN A 147 -13.54 23.90 -11.08
C ASN A 147 -12.11 23.43 -11.35
N LYS A 148 -11.19 24.38 -11.54
CA LYS A 148 -9.77 24.10 -11.64
C LYS A 148 -9.12 24.12 -10.26
N GLU A 149 -8.31 23.12 -9.97
CA GLU A 149 -7.57 23.03 -8.72
C GLU A 149 -6.10 22.74 -8.98
N GLN A 150 -5.23 23.46 -8.28
CA GLN A 150 -3.79 23.25 -8.32
C GLN A 150 -3.45 21.92 -7.63
N LEU A 151 -2.73 21.03 -8.33
CA LEU A 151 -2.26 19.77 -7.77
C LEU A 151 -0.83 19.90 -7.24
N TYR A 152 -0.52 19.05 -6.27
CA TYR A 152 0.74 19.02 -5.54
C TYR A 152 1.17 17.58 -5.26
N SER A 153 2.43 17.38 -4.91
CA SER A 153 2.91 16.16 -4.27
C SER A 153 4.04 16.45 -3.30
N ILE A 154 4.40 15.45 -2.49
CA ILE A 154 5.51 15.49 -1.54
C ILE A 154 6.57 14.53 -2.07
N SER A 155 7.82 15.00 -2.13
CA SER A 155 8.97 14.14 -2.40
C SER A 155 9.63 13.75 -1.10
N LEU A 156 9.64 12.45 -0.80
CA LEU A 156 10.34 11.92 0.37
C LEU A 156 11.84 12.06 0.18
N ASP A 157 12.48 12.80 1.07
CA ASP A 157 13.93 13.00 1.04
C ASP A 157 14.70 11.74 1.48
N LYS A 158 16.03 11.80 1.37
CA LYS A 158 16.90 10.68 1.75
C LYS A 158 16.77 10.30 3.23
N LYS A 159 16.54 11.28 4.12
CA LYS A 159 16.37 11.03 5.56
C LYS A 159 15.11 10.21 5.80
N ALA A 160 14.00 10.58 5.16
CA ALA A 160 12.72 9.89 5.22
C ALA A 160 12.83 8.45 4.73
N ILE A 161 13.43 8.25 3.55
CA ILE A 161 13.64 6.92 2.96
C ILE A 161 14.49 6.05 3.90
N THR A 162 15.57 6.60 4.45
CA THR A 162 16.46 5.87 5.38
C THR A 162 15.71 5.49 6.67
N HIS A 163 14.86 6.38 7.18
CA HIS A 163 14.03 6.09 8.34
C HIS A 163 13.03 4.95 8.05
N ILE A 164 12.33 5.00 6.91
CA ILE A 164 11.43 3.93 6.46
C ILE A 164 12.17 2.59 6.41
N GLN A 165 13.33 2.55 5.74
CA GLN A 165 14.16 1.36 5.64
C GLN A 165 14.55 0.82 7.02
N LYS A 166 14.98 1.68 7.95
CA LYS A 166 15.36 1.29 9.32
C LYS A 166 14.18 0.63 10.06
N VAL A 167 12.99 1.23 10.01
CA VAL A 167 11.79 0.68 10.67
C VAL A 167 11.39 -0.66 10.04
N LEU A 168 11.29 -0.73 8.71
CA LEU A 168 10.89 -1.97 8.04
C LEU A 168 11.88 -3.12 8.28
N LYS A 169 13.19 -2.84 8.31
CA LYS A 169 14.23 -3.84 8.61
C LYS A 169 14.19 -4.30 10.07
N LYS A 170 13.84 -3.41 11.00
CA LYS A 170 13.67 -3.75 12.42
C LYS A 170 12.45 -4.64 12.65
N HIS A 171 11.34 -4.37 11.97
CA HIS A 171 10.05 -5.02 12.25
C HIS A 171 9.80 -6.31 11.46
N PHE A 172 10.51 -6.57 10.36
CA PHE A 172 10.24 -7.74 9.52
C PHE A 172 11.51 -8.44 9.04
N SER A 173 11.42 -9.77 8.91
CA SER A 173 12.46 -10.61 8.31
C SER A 173 12.26 -10.84 6.81
N THR A 174 11.08 -10.51 6.29
CA THR A 174 10.69 -10.72 4.89
C THR A 174 9.69 -9.64 4.50
N GLN A 175 9.89 -8.99 3.36
CA GLN A 175 9.01 -7.93 2.89
C GLN A 175 8.74 -8.13 1.40
N LEU A 176 7.46 -8.10 1.03
CA LEU A 176 6.97 -8.08 -0.34
C LEU A 176 6.36 -6.70 -0.61
N LEU A 177 7.06 -5.87 -1.38
CA LEU A 177 6.63 -4.51 -1.72
C LEU A 177 6.03 -4.51 -3.13
N ILE A 178 4.73 -4.31 -3.22
CA ILE A 178 3.98 -4.35 -4.47
C ILE A 178 4.11 -3.01 -5.18
N LYS A 179 4.69 -3.04 -6.38
CA LYS A 179 4.82 -1.86 -7.24
C LYS A 179 3.47 -1.40 -7.78
N THR A 180 3.43 -0.19 -8.30
CA THR A 180 2.28 0.32 -9.05
C THR A 180 2.41 -0.09 -10.51
N PRO A 181 1.37 -0.68 -11.13
CA PRO A 181 1.43 -1.00 -12.55
C PRO A 181 1.64 0.24 -13.41
N ILE A 182 2.51 0.13 -14.42
CA ILE A 182 2.70 1.18 -15.41
C ILE A 182 1.49 1.22 -16.35
N ILE A 183 0.82 2.37 -16.39
CA ILE A 183 -0.35 2.62 -17.23
C ILE A 183 0.06 3.41 -18.48
N PRO A 184 -0.37 3.02 -19.70
CA PRO A 184 -0.14 3.80 -20.91
C PRO A 184 -0.78 5.20 -20.85
N LYS A 185 -0.08 6.23 -21.33
CA LYS A 185 -0.59 7.62 -21.37
C LYS A 185 -1.81 7.79 -22.30
N ASP A 186 -1.92 6.94 -23.32
CA ASP A 186 -3.02 6.89 -24.29
C ASP A 186 -4.24 6.10 -23.79
N LYS A 187 -4.15 5.45 -22.62
CA LYS A 187 -5.29 4.75 -22.03
C LYS A 187 -6.32 5.76 -21.50
N GLU A 188 -7.54 5.65 -22.02
CA GLU A 188 -8.65 6.48 -21.60
C GLU A 188 -9.36 5.92 -20.37
N PHE A 189 -9.73 6.82 -19.46
CA PHE A 189 -10.52 6.52 -18.26
C PHE A 189 -11.67 7.51 -18.18
N GLN A 190 -12.79 7.10 -17.58
CA GLN A 190 -13.95 7.98 -17.38
C GLN A 190 -13.56 9.27 -16.64
N ARG A 191 -12.72 9.15 -15.61
CA ARG A 191 -12.05 10.29 -14.98
C ARG A 191 -10.70 10.48 -15.66
N LYS A 192 -10.53 11.59 -16.38
CA LYS A 192 -9.26 11.95 -16.99
C LYS A 192 -8.16 12.05 -15.94
N ARG A 193 -6.97 11.54 -16.23
CA ARG A 193 -5.80 11.65 -15.35
C ARG A 193 -4.93 12.83 -15.81
N PRO A 194 -4.35 13.63 -14.89
CA PRO A 194 -3.37 14.66 -15.27
C PRO A 194 -2.12 14.00 -15.86
N ASN A 195 -1.36 14.70 -16.71
CA ASN A 195 -0.18 14.12 -17.36
C ASN A 195 0.87 13.64 -16.35
N GLU A 196 0.99 14.38 -15.24
CA GLU A 196 1.91 14.12 -14.14
C GLU A 196 1.55 12.84 -13.38
N PHE A 197 0.30 12.37 -13.47
CA PHE A 197 -0.11 11.08 -12.89
C PHE A 197 0.80 9.93 -13.36
N TYR A 198 1.05 9.86 -14.67
CA TYR A 198 1.81 8.78 -15.28
C TYR A 198 3.29 8.83 -14.90
N GLU A 199 3.86 10.03 -14.79
CA GLU A 199 5.23 10.23 -14.32
C GLU A 199 5.37 9.90 -12.84
N GLN A 200 4.36 10.22 -12.03
CA GLN A 200 4.37 9.86 -10.61
C GLN A 200 4.23 8.36 -10.34
N ILE A 201 3.69 7.56 -11.29
CA ILE A 201 3.74 6.09 -11.16
C ILE A 201 5.20 5.59 -11.20
N GLU A 202 6.01 6.13 -12.12
CA GLU A 202 7.43 5.78 -12.24
C GLU A 202 8.23 6.26 -11.01
N GLU A 203 7.91 7.45 -10.49
CA GLU A 203 8.48 7.96 -9.23
C GLU A 203 8.10 7.07 -8.03
N THR A 204 6.85 6.62 -7.93
CA THR A 204 6.42 5.65 -6.91
C THR A 204 7.22 4.35 -6.99
N ASN A 205 7.41 3.81 -8.20
CA ASN A 205 8.14 2.55 -8.36
C ASN A 205 9.63 2.72 -8.04
N SER A 206 10.20 3.87 -8.38
CA SER A 206 11.57 4.24 -8.00
C SER A 206 11.73 4.37 -6.48
N LEU A 207 10.75 4.96 -5.78
CA LEU A 207 10.70 5.00 -4.31
C LEU A 207 10.66 3.58 -3.72
N ILE A 208 9.80 2.72 -4.25
CA ILE A 208 9.68 1.32 -3.80
C ILE A 208 10.99 0.56 -4.00
N ASP A 209 11.63 0.71 -5.16
CA ASP A 209 12.93 0.08 -5.45
C ASP A 209 14.03 0.60 -4.50
N ASN A 210 14.06 1.91 -4.24
CA ASN A 210 15.02 2.50 -3.30
C ASN A 210 14.84 1.94 -1.88
N ILE A 211 13.60 1.84 -1.38
CA ILE A 211 13.31 1.23 -0.09
C ILE A 211 13.72 -0.24 -0.10
N ALA A 212 13.32 -0.99 -1.13
CA ALA A 212 13.58 -2.42 -1.22
C ALA A 212 15.07 -2.74 -1.23
N ASN A 213 15.85 -2.04 -2.06
CA ASN A 213 17.30 -2.22 -2.17
C ASN A 213 18.01 -1.93 -0.83
N GLY A 214 17.56 -0.93 -0.08
CA GLY A 214 18.15 -0.58 1.21
C GLY A 214 17.93 -1.62 2.31
N ILE A 215 16.90 -2.47 2.20
CA ILE A 215 16.56 -3.50 3.20
C ILE A 215 16.66 -4.93 2.70
N GLY A 216 16.97 -5.14 1.41
CA GLY A 216 16.94 -6.46 0.78
C GLY A 216 15.53 -7.04 0.64
N ALA A 217 14.50 -6.19 0.48
CA ALA A 217 13.14 -6.65 0.25
C ALA A 217 12.92 -7.13 -1.18
N ILE A 218 11.82 -7.86 -1.38
CA ILE A 218 11.40 -8.33 -2.70
C ILE A 218 10.35 -7.36 -3.23
N THR A 219 10.56 -6.88 -4.45
CA THR A 219 9.54 -6.12 -5.17
C THR A 219 8.66 -7.05 -5.98
N VAL A 220 7.34 -6.85 -5.88
CA VAL A 220 6.34 -7.52 -6.72
C VAL A 220 6.08 -6.60 -7.89
N ASP A 221 6.72 -6.91 -9.02
CA ASP A 221 6.61 -6.14 -10.26
C ASP A 221 5.64 -6.80 -11.24
N PHE A 222 5.12 -6.00 -12.16
CA PHE A 222 4.19 -6.41 -13.19
C PHE A 222 4.79 -6.13 -14.57
N PRO A 223 4.70 -7.07 -15.52
CA PRO A 223 4.99 -6.77 -16.91
C PRO A 223 4.22 -5.52 -17.34
N ARG A 224 4.89 -4.60 -18.06
CA ARG A 224 4.26 -3.35 -18.51
C ARG A 224 2.98 -3.64 -19.27
N HIS A 225 1.94 -2.89 -18.95
CA HIS A 225 0.64 -2.93 -19.63
C HIS A 225 -0.14 -4.25 -19.51
N ILE A 226 0.26 -5.16 -18.63
CA ILE A 226 -0.49 -6.41 -18.40
C ILE A 226 -1.73 -6.19 -17.53
N LEU A 227 -1.66 -5.23 -16.60
CA LEU A 227 -2.78 -4.90 -15.74
C LEU A 227 -3.65 -3.85 -16.40
N GLU A 228 -4.95 -4.10 -16.40
CA GLU A 228 -5.91 -3.21 -17.05
C GLU A 228 -6.18 -2.01 -16.14
N THR A 229 -6.57 -2.21 -14.88
CA THR A 229 -7.16 -1.20 -13.99
C THR A 229 -8.41 -0.53 -14.58
N PHE A 230 -9.45 -0.34 -13.75
CA PHE A 230 -10.71 0.24 -14.24
C PHE A 230 -10.72 1.78 -14.24
N ASP A 231 -9.90 2.42 -13.41
CA ASP A 231 -9.78 3.88 -13.33
C ASP A 231 -8.34 4.39 -13.47
N GLY A 232 -7.38 3.52 -13.76
CA GLY A 232 -5.95 3.86 -13.80
C GLY A 232 -5.22 3.62 -12.48
N VAL A 233 -5.95 3.27 -11.41
CA VAL A 233 -5.39 3.05 -10.07
C VAL A 233 -5.78 1.68 -9.54
N HIS A 234 -7.07 1.34 -9.62
CA HIS A 234 -7.66 0.20 -8.96
C HIS A 234 -7.83 -1.00 -9.90
N PHE A 235 -7.57 -2.18 -9.36
CA PHE A 235 -7.53 -3.44 -10.09
C PHE A 235 -8.93 -3.93 -10.52
N THR A 236 -9.01 -4.47 -11.73
CA THR A 236 -10.15 -5.30 -12.17
C THR A 236 -10.11 -6.68 -11.51
N ASP A 237 -11.16 -7.49 -11.66
CA ASP A 237 -11.17 -8.90 -11.24
C ASP A 237 -9.95 -9.69 -11.73
N LYS A 238 -9.63 -9.54 -13.02
CA LYS A 238 -8.48 -10.22 -13.65
C LYS A 238 -7.15 -9.73 -13.05
N ASP A 239 -7.05 -8.44 -12.79
CA ASP A 239 -5.84 -7.87 -12.18
C ASP A 239 -5.63 -8.40 -10.76
N HIS A 240 -6.71 -8.51 -9.96
CA HIS A 240 -6.65 -9.13 -8.63
C HIS A 240 -6.17 -10.59 -8.69
N ASP A 241 -6.60 -11.36 -9.69
CA ASP A 241 -6.09 -12.73 -9.92
C ASP A 241 -4.60 -12.76 -10.24
N LEU A 242 -4.13 -11.86 -11.12
CA LEU A 242 -2.73 -11.77 -11.50
C LEU A 242 -1.84 -11.37 -10.32
N VAL A 243 -2.25 -10.36 -9.55
CA VAL A 243 -1.56 -9.92 -8.33
C VAL A 243 -1.46 -11.08 -7.32
N TYR A 244 -2.57 -11.77 -7.08
CA TYR A 244 -2.58 -12.94 -6.19
C TYR A 244 -1.65 -14.06 -6.67
N ALA A 245 -1.65 -14.37 -7.97
CA ALA A 245 -0.81 -15.44 -8.51
C ALA A 245 0.69 -15.14 -8.30
N LEU A 246 1.11 -13.90 -8.52
CA LEU A 246 2.49 -13.45 -8.28
C LEU A 246 2.85 -13.51 -6.80
N LEU A 247 2.00 -12.95 -5.92
CA LEU A 247 2.21 -12.99 -4.48
C LEU A 247 2.32 -14.42 -3.95
N LYS A 248 1.42 -15.31 -4.37
CA LYS A 248 1.44 -16.72 -3.98
C LYS A 248 2.76 -17.38 -4.36
N LYS A 249 3.26 -17.16 -5.58
CA LYS A 249 4.56 -17.69 -6.03
C LYS A 249 5.69 -17.22 -5.12
N MET A 250 5.75 -15.93 -4.83
CA MET A 250 6.80 -15.35 -3.98
C MET A 250 6.73 -15.85 -2.54
N ILE A 251 5.53 -15.95 -1.96
CA ILE A 251 5.34 -16.52 -0.61
C ILE A 251 5.85 -17.97 -0.57
N ILE A 252 5.54 -18.80 -1.59
CA ILE A 252 6.05 -20.18 -1.66
C ILE A 252 7.58 -20.22 -1.67
N GLU A 253 8.22 -19.36 -2.46
CA GLU A 253 9.69 -19.31 -2.56
C GLU A 253 10.33 -18.93 -1.23
N GLN A 254 9.76 -17.94 -0.53
CA GLN A 254 10.25 -17.52 0.79
C GLN A 254 10.11 -18.62 1.85
N LEU A 255 8.98 -19.33 1.86
CA LEU A 255 8.75 -20.42 2.79
C LEU A 255 9.66 -21.63 2.52
N LYS A 256 10.04 -21.88 1.26
CA LYS A 256 10.98 -22.95 0.88
C LYS A 256 12.42 -22.63 1.28
N ASN A 257 12.87 -21.39 1.06
CA ASN A 257 14.24 -21.00 1.37
C ASN A 257 14.54 -21.07 2.88
N LYS A 258 13.56 -20.81 3.75
CA LYS A 258 13.73 -20.96 5.20
C LYS A 258 13.88 -22.43 5.67
N LYS A 259 13.32 -23.40 4.95
CA LYS A 259 13.45 -24.83 5.29
C LYS A 259 14.80 -25.45 4.94
N LYS A 260 15.63 -24.78 4.14
CA LYS A 260 16.96 -25.28 3.76
C LYS A 260 18.05 -25.01 4.82
N TYR A 261 17.75 -24.18 5.82
CA TYR A 261 18.70 -23.74 6.85
C TYR A 261 18.27 -24.11 8.27
N LEU A 262 17.28 -25.00 8.39
CA LEU A 262 16.86 -25.67 9.62
C LEU A 262 17.13 -27.16 9.47
#